data_AF-A0A843GQU3-F1
#
_entry.id   AF-A0A843GQU3-F1
#
_cell.length_a   1.000
_cell.length_b   1.000
_cell.length_c   1.000
_cell.angle_alpha   90.00
_cell.angle_beta   90.00
_cell.angle_gamma   90.00
#
_symmetry.space_group_name_H-M   'P 1'
#
loop_
_entity.id
_entity.type
_entity.pdbx_description
1 polymer ?
#
loop_
_entity_poly.entity_id
_entity_poly.type
_entity_poly.pdbx_seq_one_letter_code
_entity_poly.pdbx_strand_id
1 'polypeptide(L)'
;MRDRKTSGQFQSFEYNLETTFDYILSMAFYYVLVKVNYNIDCDVVLDVLGKNKPYPYMGYKLDKPRLLSSLENKIIPGLRALKDCQDKNEWKSVHPI
;
A
#
# COMPACT_ATOMS: atom_id res chain seq x y z
N MET A 1 12.98 1.67 0.79
CA MET A 1 12.31 0.46 0.27
C MET A 1 11.70 0.74 -1.08
N ARG A 2 11.80 -0.20 -2.03
CA ARG A 2 11.22 -0.08 -3.37
C ARG A 2 10.31 -1.28 -3.66
N ASP A 3 9.08 -1.01 -4.10
CA ASP A 3 8.16 -2.03 -4.62
C ASP A 3 8.08 -1.89 -6.14
N ARG A 4 8.27 -2.97 -6.89
CA ARG A 4 8.28 -2.95 -8.35
C ARG A 4 7.04 -3.65 -8.89
N LYS A 5 6.27 -2.95 -9.72
CA LYS A 5 5.08 -3.47 -10.42
C LYS A 5 5.22 -3.29 -11.94
N THR A 6 4.44 -4.06 -12.68
CA THR A 6 4.33 -3.94 -14.13
C THR A 6 2.88 -3.67 -14.53
N SER A 7 2.64 -2.73 -15.45
CA SER A 7 1.29 -2.40 -15.94
C SER A 7 1.17 -2.57 -17.46
N GLY A 8 0.06 -3.17 -17.90
CA GLY A 8 -0.34 -3.21 -19.31
C GLY A 8 -1.06 -1.93 -19.77
N GLN A 9 -1.61 -1.16 -18.84
CA GLN A 9 -2.26 0.12 -19.08
C GLN A 9 -1.54 1.18 -18.26
N PHE A 10 -0.41 1.65 -18.79
CA PHE A 10 0.50 2.52 -18.04
C PHE A 10 -0.10 3.92 -17.80
N GLN A 11 -0.81 4.47 -18.80
CA GLN A 11 -1.40 5.81 -18.72
C GLN A 11 -2.59 5.89 -17.74
N SER A 12 -3.36 4.82 -17.58
CA SER A 12 -4.44 4.78 -16.57
C SER A 12 -3.91 4.50 -15.16
N PHE A 13 -2.64 4.08 -15.02
CA PHE A 13 -2.06 3.73 -13.72
C PHE A 13 -1.87 4.95 -12.82
N GLU A 14 -1.54 6.12 -13.37
CA GLU A 14 -1.41 7.37 -12.61
C GLU A 14 -2.74 7.75 -11.93
N TYR A 15 -3.87 7.55 -12.63
CA TYR A 15 -5.22 7.74 -12.08
C TYR A 15 -5.64 6.62 -11.11
N ASN A 16 -5.23 5.37 -11.37
CA ASN A 16 -5.62 4.20 -10.59
C ASN A 16 -4.79 3.98 -9.31
N LEU A 17 -3.63 4.65 -9.19
CA LEU A 17 -2.78 4.60 -8.01
C LEU A 17 -3.49 5.04 -6.74
N GLU A 18 -4.35 6.05 -6.88
CA GLU A 18 -5.06 6.66 -5.76
C GLU A 18 -6.42 6.00 -5.50
N THR A 19 -7.01 5.34 -6.51
CA THR A 19 -8.45 5.03 -6.51
C THR A 19 -8.81 3.55 -6.65
N THR A 20 -7.97 2.72 -7.28
CA THR A 20 -8.40 1.36 -7.70
C THR A 20 -7.66 0.22 -7.01
N PHE A 21 -6.42 0.47 -6.61
CA PHE A 21 -5.61 -0.51 -5.89
C PHE A 21 -5.06 0.13 -4.64
N ASP A 22 -5.17 -0.58 -3.52
CA ASP A 22 -4.63 -0.20 -2.21
C ASP A 22 -3.07 -0.24 -2.19
N TYR A 23 -2.41 0.26 -3.23
CA TYR A 23 -0.95 0.34 -3.33
C TYR A 23 -0.38 1.26 -2.25
N ILE A 24 -1.03 2.39 -1.97
CA ILE A 24 -0.65 3.28 -0.87
C ILE A 24 -0.72 2.51 0.46
N LEU A 25 -1.78 1.72 0.66
CA LEU A 25 -1.95 0.91 1.88
C LEU A 25 -0.85 -0.16 1.98
N SER A 26 -0.57 -0.87 0.89
CA SER A 26 0.47 -1.89 0.82
C SER A 26 1.86 -1.31 1.09
N MET A 27 2.21 -0.18 0.47
CA MET A 27 3.44 0.56 0.70
C MET A 27 3.58 0.99 2.17
N ALA A 28 2.51 1.53 2.75
CA ALA A 28 2.48 1.93 4.15
C ALA A 28 2.65 0.74 5.10
N PHE A 29 2.02 -0.40 4.79
CA PHE A 29 2.15 -1.61 5.58
C PHE A 29 3.58 -2.16 5.58
N TYR A 30 4.23 -2.23 4.41
CA TYR A 30 5.62 -2.67 4.33
C TYR A 30 6.59 -1.71 5.04
N TYR A 31 6.31 -0.41 5.05
CA TYR A 31 7.11 0.54 5.83
C TYR A 31 7.09 0.20 7.32
N VAL A 32 5.93 -0.15 7.87
CA VAL A 32 5.81 -0.58 9.27
C VAL A 32 6.67 -1.80 9.54
N LEU A 33 6.63 -2.81 8.66
CA LEU A 33 7.45 -4.01 8.82
C LEU A 33 8.94 -3.69 8.83
N VAL A 34 9.40 -2.79 7.95
CA VAL A 34 10.80 -2.37 7.92
C VAL A 34 11.16 -1.59 9.18
N LYS A 35 10.33 -0.62 9.58
CA LYS A 35 10.59 0.21 10.75
C LYS A 35 10.59 -0.60 12.05
N VAL A 36 9.65 -1.52 12.23
CA VAL A 36 9.56 -2.34 13.46
C VAL A 36 10.69 -3.34 13.56
N ASN A 37 11.00 -4.07 12.47
CA ASN A 37 11.99 -5.14 12.55
C ASN A 37 13.44 -4.64 12.48
N TYR A 38 13.69 -3.48 11.85
CA TYR A 38 15.06 -2.99 11.62
C TYR A 38 15.33 -1.61 12.23
N ASN A 39 14.32 -0.93 12.80
CA ASN A 39 14.40 0.42 13.34
C ASN A 39 14.86 1.50 12.32
N ILE A 40 14.74 1.24 11.02
CA ILE A 40 15.16 2.15 9.96
C ILE A 40 13.97 3.00 9.50
N ASP A 41 14.16 4.33 9.43
CA ASP A 41 13.27 5.21 8.67
C ASP A 41 13.74 5.22 7.21
N CYS A 42 12.85 4.92 6.26
CA CYS A 42 13.21 4.81 4.86
C CYS A 42 12.14 5.36 3.94
N ASP A 43 12.59 5.88 2.80
CA ASP A 43 11.70 6.26 1.71
C ASP A 43 10.99 5.03 1.13
N VAL A 44 9.70 5.19 0.80
CA VAL A 44 8.91 4.15 0.14
C VAL A 44 8.60 4.59 -1.28
N VAL A 45 9.06 3.82 -2.26
CA VAL A 45 8.89 4.14 -3.68
C VAL A 45 8.23 2.97 -4.39
N LEU A 46 7.20 3.26 -5.17
CA LEU A 46 6.58 2.33 -6.11
C LEU A 46 7.13 2.59 -7.51
N ASP A 47 7.86 1.61 -8.02
CA ASP A 47 8.40 1.59 -9.37
C ASP A 47 7.42 0.85 -10.29
N VAL A 48 6.88 1.53 -11.30
CA VAL A 48 5.94 0.97 -12.28
C VAL A 48 6.62 0.90 -13.63
N LEU A 49 6.60 -0.28 -14.25
CA LEU A 49 7.15 -0.53 -15.58
C LEU A 49 6.03 -0.90 -16.56
N GLY A 50 5.96 -0.21 -17.69
CA GLY A 50 5.06 -0.55 -18.79
C GLY A 50 5.49 -1.85 -19.46
N LYS A 51 4.52 -2.69 -19.84
CA LYS A 51 4.78 -3.98 -20.50
C LYS A 51 4.98 -3.89 -22.02
N ASN A 52 4.64 -2.76 -22.63
CA ASN A 52 4.67 -2.57 -24.08
C ASN A 52 5.66 -1.46 -24.44
N LYS A 53 6.37 -1.61 -25.57
CA LYS A 53 7.22 -0.54 -26.14
C LYS A 53 6.43 0.77 -26.20
N PRO A 54 6.99 1.92 -25.74
CA PRO A 54 8.39 2.15 -25.39
C PRO A 54 8.83 1.73 -23.97
N TYR A 55 8.07 0.88 -23.27
CA TYR A 55 8.31 0.42 -21.89
C TYR A 55 8.44 1.58 -20.91
N PRO A 56 7.40 2.43 -20.80
CA PRO A 56 7.46 3.60 -19.93
C PRO A 56 7.73 3.21 -18.47
N TYR A 57 8.35 4.13 -17.72
CA TYR A 57 8.69 3.95 -16.31
C TYR A 57 8.19 5.14 -15.50
N MET A 58 7.68 4.86 -14.30
CA MET A 58 7.24 5.85 -13.33
C MET A 58 7.64 5.40 -11.93
N GLY A 59 8.32 6.28 -11.19
CA GLY A 59 8.57 6.11 -9.77
C GLY A 59 7.66 7.02 -8.97
N TYR A 60 6.82 6.44 -8.11
CA TYR A 60 5.98 7.18 -7.17
C TYR A 60 6.55 7.05 -5.76
N LYS A 61 7.04 8.14 -5.19
CA LYS A 61 7.48 8.19 -3.79
C LYS A 61 6.29 8.55 -2.90
N LEU A 62 5.97 7.69 -1.94
CA LEU A 62 4.95 8.00 -0.95
C LEU A 62 5.47 9.04 0.04
N ASP A 63 4.78 10.17 0.13
CA ASP A 63 5.11 11.21 1.11
C ASP A 63 4.74 10.80 2.53
N LYS A 64 5.45 11.38 3.50
CA LYS A 64 5.33 11.04 4.90
C LYS A 64 3.94 11.37 5.48
N PRO A 65 3.31 12.51 5.18
CA PRO A 65 1.93 12.77 5.61
C PRO A 65 0.92 11.72 5.13
N ARG A 66 0.93 11.35 3.83
CA ARG A 66 0.04 10.30 3.29
C ARG A 66 0.33 8.93 3.89
N LEU A 67 1.61 8.60 4.11
CA LEU A 67 2.01 7.40 4.82
C LEU A 67 1.37 7.34 6.21
N LEU A 68 1.58 8.37 7.04
CA LEU A 68 1.05 8.43 8.41
C LEU A 68 -0.48 8.37 8.43
N SER A 69 -1.15 9.10 7.54
CA SER A 69 -2.60 9.04 7.41
C SER A 69 -3.10 7.62 7.07
N SER A 70 -2.38 6.88 6.22
CA SER A 70 -2.74 5.49 5.88
C SER A 70 -2.53 4.54 7.07
N LEU A 71 -1.49 4.77 7.87
CA LEU A 71 -1.25 4.01 9.10
C LEU A 71 -2.38 4.21 10.10
N GLU A 72 -2.72 5.47 10.38
CA GLU A 72 -3.70 5.85 11.40
C GLU A 72 -5.13 5.47 11.02
N ASN A 73 -5.53 5.71 9.77
CA ASN A 73 -6.93 5.60 9.36
C ASN A 73 -7.30 4.25 8.75
N LYS A 74 -6.32 3.46 8.28
CA LYS A 74 -6.58 2.19 7.60
C LYS A 74 -5.87 0.99 8.25
N ILE A 75 -4.55 1.05 8.40
CA ILE A 75 -3.77 -0.12 8.85
C ILE A 75 -4.01 -0.44 10.32
N ILE A 76 -3.85 0.54 11.22
CA ILE A 76 -4.03 0.32 12.66
C ILE A 76 -5.46 -0.18 12.96
N PRO A 77 -6.54 0.46 12.43
CA PRO A 77 -7.90 -0.06 12.59
C PRO A 77 -8.07 -1.47 12.04
N GLY A 78 -7.55 -1.76 10.84
CA GLY A 78 -7.63 -3.08 10.23
C GLY A 78 -6.93 -4.17 11.05
N LEU A 79 -5.74 -3.88 11.60
CA LEU A 79 -5.02 -4.81 12.48
C LEU A 79 -5.73 -5.04 13.81
N ARG A 80 -6.35 -4.01 14.39
CA ARG A 80 -7.19 -4.15 15.60
C ARG A 80 -8.40 -5.05 15.32
N ALA A 81 -9.10 -4.80 14.22
CA ALA A 81 -10.23 -5.62 13.82
C ALA A 81 -9.82 -7.09 13.55
N LEU A 82 -8.68 -7.30 12.89
CA LEU A 82 -8.13 -8.64 12.67
C LEU A 82 -7.84 -9.37 13.99
N LYS A 83 -7.22 -8.67 14.96
CA LYS A 83 -6.94 -9.24 16.29
C LYS A 83 -8.22 -9.61 17.03
N ASP A 84 -9.23 -8.74 16.99
CA ASP A 84 -10.54 -9.02 17.58
C ASP A 84 -11.21 -10.24 16.94
N CYS A 85 -11.12 -10.40 15.62
CA CYS A 85 -11.66 -11.56 14.91
C CYS A 85 -10.95 -12.85 15.34
N GLN A 86 -9.62 -12.81 15.48
CA GLN A 86 -8.82 -13.94 15.95
C GLN A 86 -9.18 -14.33 17.39
N ASP A 87 -9.27 -13.35 18.30
CA ASP A 87 -9.55 -13.62 19.72
C ASP A 87 -10.95 -14.18 19.96
N LYS A 88 -11.93 -13.73 19.16
CA LYS A 88 -13.32 -14.18 19.26
C LYS A 88 -13.61 -15.41 18.39
N ASN A 89 -12.66 -15.83 17.55
CA ASN A 89 -12.84 -16.83 16.51
C ASN A 89 -14.06 -16.55 15.61
N GLU A 90 -14.29 -15.27 15.31
CA GLU A 90 -15.42 -14.77 14.51
C GLU A 90 -14.91 -13.87 13.38
N TRP A 91 -15.13 -14.27 12.12
CA TRP A 91 -14.78 -13.47 10.95
C TRP A 91 -16.02 -12.76 10.42
N LYS A 92 -16.34 -11.58 10.97
CA LYS A 92 -17.47 -10.79 10.48
C LYS A 92 -17.11 -10.11 9.16
N SER A 93 -17.92 -10.31 8.13
CA SER A 93 -17.81 -9.55 6.88
C SER A 93 -18.01 -8.07 7.18
N VAL A 94 -17.06 -7.22 6.76
CA VAL A 94 -17.10 -5.76 6.99
C VAL A 94 -17.80 -5.02 5.84
N HIS A 95 -18.38 -5.71 4.87
CA HIS A 95 -19.12 -5.05 3.78
C HIS A 95 -20.61 -4.93 4.12
N PRO A 96 -21.19 -3.71 4.12
CA PRO A 96 -22.61 -3.55 3.83
C PRO A 96 -22.87 -4.01 2.38
N ILE A 97 -24.02 -4.63 2.17
CA ILE A 97 -24.62 -4.88 0.86
C ILE A 97 -24.76 -3.55 0.11
#